data_AF-A0A3P7IDW1-F1
#
_entry.id   AF-A0A3P7IDW1-F1
#
_cell.length_a   1.000
_cell.length_b   1.000
_cell.length_c   1.000
_cell.angle_alpha   90.00
_cell.angle_beta   90.00
_cell.angle_gamma   90.00
#
_symmetry.space_group_name_H-M   'P 1'
#
loop_
_entity.id
_entity.type
_entity.pdbx_description
1 polymer ?
#
loop_
_entity_poly.entity_id
_entity_poly.type
_entity_poly.pdbx_seq_one_letter_code
_entity_poly.pdbx_strand_id
1 'polypeptide(L)'
;ASLQLLRLKNVLNVVDPLRQVVKNFKSELLSKGSELLNDERIDVIRKLLDDRFSSENIGGTKKNSLIQQHRKCYAIKEGVSVNLDVARRAYEELLRGVQEQEKELTKYLPGQDTRLAFSKARGFHYVWVCGDAGTVEVPSIFVNVVRNRSSLTFTSRNLLRYNDRIEQSISEVMIATNVVVEEVIKEVRPSIAVLYHVMDCLATTDFLCSLAVYAFNRET
;
A
#
# COMPACT_ATOMS: atom_id res chain seq x y z
N ALA A 1 11.68 1.22 -2.16
CA ALA A 1 11.91 0.00 -2.94
C ALA A 1 10.62 -0.80 -3.20
N SER A 2 9.91 -1.33 -2.18
CA SER A 2 8.67 -2.14 -2.40
C SER A 2 7.62 -1.48 -3.30
N LEU A 3 7.32 -0.19 -3.06
CA LEU A 3 6.39 0.58 -3.88
C LEU A 3 6.86 0.77 -5.33
N GLN A 4 8.18 0.85 -5.56
CA GLN A 4 8.75 1.00 -6.90
C GLN A 4 8.64 -0.29 -7.70
N LEU A 5 8.85 -1.45 -7.07
CA LEU A 5 8.65 -2.74 -7.72
C LEU A 5 7.18 -2.99 -8.06
N LEU A 6 6.24 -2.57 -7.20
CA LEU A 6 4.83 -2.65 -7.56
C LEU A 6 4.47 -1.71 -8.73
N ARG A 7 5.06 -0.51 -8.77
CA ARG A 7 4.89 0.37 -9.94
C ARG A 7 5.46 -0.26 -11.21
N LEU A 8 6.63 -0.90 -11.13
CA LEU A 8 7.20 -1.64 -12.25
C LEU A 8 6.26 -2.75 -12.71
N LYS A 9 5.74 -3.57 -11.80
CA LYS A 9 4.71 -4.59 -12.09
C LYS A 9 3.53 -3.99 -12.87
N ASN A 10 3.01 -2.86 -12.41
CA ASN A 10 1.89 -2.18 -13.07
C ASN A 10 2.26 -1.68 -14.48
N VAL A 11 3.47 -1.16 -14.68
CA VAL A 11 3.96 -0.76 -16.01
C VAL A 11 4.07 -1.98 -16.94
N LEU A 12 4.57 -3.11 -16.43
CA LEU A 12 4.71 -4.34 -17.22
C LEU A 12 3.37 -4.92 -17.68
N ASN A 13 2.25 -4.60 -17.02
CA ASN A 13 0.92 -4.97 -17.51
C ASN A 13 0.54 -4.29 -18.84
N VAL A 14 1.22 -3.20 -19.21
CA VAL A 14 1.00 -2.48 -20.48
C VAL A 14 1.73 -3.16 -21.65
N VAL A 15 2.69 -4.05 -21.37
CA VAL A 15 3.53 -4.68 -22.41
C VAL A 15 2.70 -5.49 -23.40
N ASP A 16 1.76 -6.32 -22.95
CA ASP A 16 0.94 -7.12 -23.87
C ASP A 16 0.02 -6.27 -24.76
N PRO A 17 -0.73 -5.28 -24.23
CA PRO A 17 -1.43 -4.30 -25.06
C PRO A 17 -0.51 -3.61 -26.06
N LEU A 18 0.69 -3.21 -25.64
CA LEU A 18 1.64 -2.52 -26.50
C LEU A 18 2.13 -3.43 -27.63
N ARG A 19 2.48 -4.69 -27.35
CA ARG A 19 2.81 -5.71 -28.37
C ARG A 19 1.69 -5.85 -29.42
N GLN A 20 0.43 -5.87 -28.97
CA GLN A 20 -0.73 -6.00 -29.87
C GLN A 20 -0.98 -4.76 -30.75
N VAL A 21 -0.63 -3.57 -30.26
CA VAL A 21 -0.81 -2.32 -30.99
C VAL A 21 0.33 -2.15 -31.99
N VAL A 22 1.57 -2.28 -31.53
CA VAL A 22 2.80 -2.02 -32.30
C VAL A 22 2.92 -2.96 -33.50
N LYS A 23 2.50 -4.23 -33.38
CA LYS A 23 2.53 -5.20 -34.50
C LYS A 23 1.74 -4.79 -35.75
N ASN A 24 0.77 -3.88 -35.62
CA ASN A 24 -0.07 -3.45 -36.74
C ASN A 24 0.55 -2.29 -37.53
N PHE A 25 1.61 -1.66 -37.02
CA PHE A 25 2.26 -0.53 -37.67
C PHE A 25 3.31 -1.00 -38.67
N LYS A 26 3.36 -0.33 -39.83
CA LYS A 26 4.32 -0.62 -40.91
C LYS A 26 5.59 0.23 -40.85
N SER A 27 5.64 1.22 -39.96
CA SER A 27 6.80 2.10 -39.84
C SER A 27 7.98 1.36 -39.25
N GLU A 28 9.17 1.51 -39.84
CA GLU A 28 10.41 0.88 -39.40
C GLU A 28 10.76 1.18 -37.92
N LEU A 29 10.46 2.40 -37.47
CA LEU A 29 10.68 2.82 -36.08
C LEU A 29 9.88 1.96 -35.08
N LEU A 30 8.59 1.76 -35.33
CA LEU A 30 7.72 0.96 -34.47
C LEU A 30 7.92 -0.55 -34.66
N SER A 31 8.25 -1.02 -35.87
CA SER A 31 8.54 -2.44 -36.10
C SER A 31 9.76 -2.90 -35.31
N LYS A 32 10.81 -2.07 -35.24
CA LYS A 32 11.99 -2.33 -34.40
C LYS A 32 11.64 -2.36 -32.90
N GLY A 33 10.74 -1.48 -32.46
CA GLY A 33 10.19 -1.51 -31.10
C GLY A 33 9.46 -2.84 -30.81
N SER A 34 8.70 -3.36 -31.79
CA SER A 34 8.00 -4.65 -31.69
C SER A 34 8.96 -5.81 -31.40
N GLU A 35 10.08 -5.87 -32.11
CA GLU A 35 11.09 -6.92 -31.93
C GLU A 35 11.69 -6.88 -30.53
N LEU A 36 12.05 -5.70 -30.04
CA LEU A 36 12.63 -5.52 -28.70
C LEU A 36 11.62 -5.82 -27.58
N LEU A 37 10.32 -5.57 -27.81
CA LEU A 37 9.26 -5.92 -26.86
C LEU A 37 9.01 -7.43 -26.73
N ASN A 38 9.48 -8.24 -27.70
CA ASN A 38 9.34 -9.70 -27.66
C ASN A 38 10.48 -10.41 -26.92
N ASP A 39 11.37 -9.66 -26.25
CA ASP A 39 12.38 -10.25 -25.38
C ASP A 39 11.73 -10.98 -24.19
N GLU A 40 11.92 -12.30 -24.14
CA GLU A 40 11.34 -13.19 -23.12
C GLU A 40 11.71 -12.78 -21.68
N ARG A 41 12.83 -12.08 -21.48
CA ARG A 41 13.26 -11.60 -20.16
C ARG A 41 12.26 -10.61 -19.56
N ILE A 42 11.49 -9.89 -20.39
CA ILE A 42 10.42 -9.00 -19.93
C ILE A 42 9.32 -9.84 -19.24
N ASP A 43 8.94 -10.97 -19.83
CA ASP A 43 7.91 -11.86 -19.30
C ASP A 43 8.41 -12.59 -18.03
N VAL A 44 9.69 -12.95 -17.98
CA VAL A 44 10.32 -13.51 -16.77
C VAL A 44 10.26 -12.52 -15.61
N ILE A 45 10.63 -11.25 -15.83
CA ILE A 45 10.56 -10.20 -14.80
C ILE A 45 9.11 -10.00 -14.35
N ARG A 46 8.17 -9.93 -15.30
CA ARG A 46 6.74 -9.76 -14.99
C ARG A 46 6.24 -10.90 -14.13
N LYS A 47 6.51 -12.15 -14.53
CA LYS A 47 6.10 -13.35 -13.78
C LYS A 47 6.69 -13.36 -12.37
N LEU A 48 7.98 -13.02 -12.21
CA LEU A 48 8.61 -12.90 -10.90
C LEU A 48 7.88 -11.90 -10.01
N LEU A 49 7.53 -10.72 -10.54
CA LEU A 49 6.80 -9.70 -9.79
C LEU A 49 5.36 -10.14 -9.48
N ASP A 50 4.70 -10.82 -10.42
CA ASP A 50 3.37 -11.39 -10.23
C ASP A 50 3.36 -12.46 -9.14
N ASP A 51 4.37 -13.31 -9.09
CA ASP A 51 4.49 -14.39 -8.09
C ASP A 51 4.78 -13.85 -6.69
N ARG A 52 5.51 -12.73 -6.57
CA ARG A 52 5.93 -12.16 -5.27
C ARG A 52 4.98 -11.11 -4.72
N PHE A 53 4.41 -10.25 -5.56
CA PHE A 53 3.61 -9.09 -5.11
C PHE A 53 2.11 -9.30 -5.27
N SER A 54 1.35 -8.88 -4.27
CA SER A 54 -0.11 -8.84 -4.30
C SER A 54 -0.59 -7.84 -5.36
N SER A 55 -1.72 -8.12 -6.01
CA SER A 55 -2.30 -7.26 -7.06
C SER A 55 -3.16 -6.12 -6.50
N GLU A 56 -3.21 -5.95 -5.18
CA GLU A 56 -4.04 -4.92 -4.57
C GLU A 56 -3.51 -3.52 -4.90
N ASN A 57 -4.38 -2.73 -5.53
CA ASN A 57 -4.17 -1.33 -5.88
C ASN A 57 -3.74 -0.52 -4.66
N ILE A 58 -2.45 -0.18 -4.57
CA ILE A 58 -1.93 0.80 -3.60
C ILE A 58 -2.57 2.19 -3.82
N GLY A 59 -3.26 2.42 -4.94
CA GLY A 59 -3.86 3.69 -5.35
C GLY A 59 -5.26 4.03 -4.83
N GLY A 60 -5.81 3.34 -3.81
CA GLY A 60 -7.11 3.76 -3.26
C GLY A 60 -7.02 5.04 -2.43
N THR A 61 -7.55 6.14 -2.97
CA THR A 61 -7.53 7.54 -2.46
C THR A 61 -8.30 7.79 -1.15
N LYS A 62 -8.75 6.74 -0.43
CA LYS A 62 -9.48 6.91 0.84
C LYS A 62 -8.48 7.20 1.97
N LYS A 63 -8.64 8.37 2.61
CA LYS A 63 -7.82 8.96 3.69
C LYS A 63 -7.75 8.14 5.00
N ASN A 64 -8.05 6.85 5.01
CA ASN A 64 -7.92 6.05 6.23
C ASN A 64 -6.46 5.59 6.40
N SER A 65 -5.75 6.28 7.30
CA SER A 65 -4.34 6.00 7.61
C SER A 65 -4.08 4.55 8.02
N LEU A 66 -5.04 3.88 8.67
CA LEU A 66 -4.92 2.47 9.06
C LEU A 66 -4.92 1.55 7.83
N ILE A 67 -5.83 1.78 6.88
CA ILE A 67 -5.94 0.97 5.66
C ILE A 67 -4.66 1.11 4.82
N GLN A 68 -4.11 2.33 4.73
CA GLN A 68 -2.85 2.54 4.02
C GLN A 68 -1.68 1.81 4.68
N GLN A 69 -1.63 1.79 6.01
CA GLN A 69 -0.61 1.05 6.75
C GLN A 69 -0.76 -0.45 6.55
N HIS A 70 -1.98 -0.97 6.66
CA HIS A 70 -2.30 -2.36 6.41
C HIS A 70 -1.84 -2.77 5.00
N ARG A 71 -2.22 -2.03 3.95
CA ARG A 71 -1.78 -2.32 2.57
C ARG A 71 -0.27 -2.43 2.40
N LYS A 72 0.52 -1.64 3.13
CA LYS A 72 1.99 -1.72 3.07
C LYS A 72 2.50 -3.04 3.66
N CYS A 73 1.92 -3.50 4.77
CA CYS A 73 2.27 -4.76 5.41
C CYS A 73 1.97 -5.99 4.52
N TYR A 74 0.98 -5.89 3.61
CA TYR A 74 0.51 -7.00 2.77
C TYR A 74 0.81 -6.83 1.27
N ALA A 75 1.79 -5.99 0.93
CA ALA A 75 2.19 -5.76 -0.48
C ALA A 75 2.83 -7.00 -1.14
N ILE A 76 3.47 -7.86 -0.35
CA ILE A 76 4.03 -9.16 -0.78
C ILE A 76 3.00 -10.24 -0.48
N LYS A 77 2.86 -11.25 -1.34
CA LYS A 77 1.94 -12.37 -1.13
C LYS A 77 2.33 -13.19 0.11
N GLU A 78 1.34 -13.85 0.70
CA GLU A 78 1.57 -14.86 1.73
C GLU A 78 2.32 -16.08 1.12
N GLY A 79 3.14 -16.74 1.91
CA GLY A 79 3.93 -17.91 1.51
C GLY A 79 5.23 -17.57 0.77
N VAL A 80 5.48 -16.30 0.44
CA VAL A 80 6.74 -15.85 -0.18
C VAL A 80 7.88 -15.85 0.83
N SER A 81 7.61 -15.50 2.09
CA SER A 81 8.63 -15.48 3.13
C SER A 81 8.02 -15.88 4.47
N VAL A 82 8.52 -16.99 5.03
CA VAL A 82 8.08 -17.49 6.34
C VAL A 82 8.29 -16.44 7.43
N ASN A 83 9.42 -15.72 7.39
CA ASN A 83 9.72 -14.66 8.37
C ASN A 83 8.72 -13.50 8.28
N LEU A 84 8.37 -13.10 7.05
CA LEU A 84 7.37 -12.06 6.83
C LEU A 84 5.99 -12.50 7.34
N ASP A 85 5.60 -13.74 7.08
CA ASP A 85 4.31 -14.28 7.52
C ASP A 85 4.25 -14.49 9.05
N VAL A 86 5.38 -14.80 9.70
CA VAL A 86 5.47 -14.79 11.17
C VAL A 86 5.29 -13.37 11.71
N ALA A 87 5.99 -12.37 11.15
CA ALA A 87 5.88 -10.98 11.58
C ALA A 87 4.44 -10.44 11.40
N ARG A 88 3.77 -10.79 10.29
CA ARG A 88 2.36 -10.44 10.04
C ARG A 88 1.41 -11.06 11.07
N ARG A 89 1.60 -12.33 11.43
CA ARG A 89 0.80 -12.98 12.47
C ARG A 89 0.96 -12.31 13.83
N ALA A 90 2.17 -11.89 14.18
CA ALA A 90 2.41 -11.13 15.41
C ALA A 90 1.66 -9.77 15.38
N TYR A 91 1.69 -9.08 14.24
CA TYR A 91 0.93 -7.84 14.04
C TYR A 91 -0.58 -8.05 14.16
N GLU A 92 -1.13 -9.08 13.52
CA GLU A 92 -2.56 -9.42 13.58
C GLU A 92 -3.03 -9.75 15.00
N GLU A 93 -2.20 -10.44 15.77
CA GLU A 93 -2.51 -10.77 17.17
C GLU A 93 -2.58 -9.50 18.04
N LEU A 94 -1.69 -8.53 17.80
CA LEU A 94 -1.78 -7.23 18.45
C LEU A 94 -3.06 -6.46 18.08
N LEU A 95 -3.47 -6.51 16.80
CA LEU A 95 -4.73 -5.90 16.36
C LEU A 95 -5.95 -6.53 17.02
N ARG A 96 -5.98 -7.86 17.18
CA ARG A 96 -7.03 -8.56 17.96
C ARG A 96 -7.03 -8.12 19.42
N GLY A 97 -5.85 -7.99 20.02
CA GLY A 97 -5.71 -7.46 21.38
C GLY A 97 -6.28 -6.04 21.55
N VAL A 98 -6.11 -5.19 20.54
CA VAL A 98 -6.71 -3.84 20.49
C VAL A 98 -8.23 -3.91 20.36
N GLN A 99 -8.79 -4.82 19.57
CA GLN A 99 -10.25 -5.02 19.49
C GLN A 99 -10.83 -5.45 20.85
N GLU A 100 -10.10 -6.24 21.64
CA GLU A 100 -10.54 -6.57 23.00
C GLU A 100 -10.54 -5.33 23.93
N GLN A 101 -9.64 -4.36 23.70
CA GLN A 101 -9.67 -3.09 24.44
C GLN A 101 -10.92 -2.24 24.16
N GLU A 102 -11.59 -2.45 23.02
CA GLU A 102 -12.88 -1.81 22.73
C GLU A 102 -14.01 -2.42 23.55
N LYS A 103 -13.98 -3.74 23.80
CA LYS A 103 -14.95 -4.40 24.70
C LYS A 103 -14.77 -3.96 26.15
N GLU A 104 -13.53 -3.79 26.60
CA GLU A 104 -13.25 -3.24 27.93
C GLU A 104 -13.77 -1.80 28.08
N LEU A 105 -13.67 -0.98 27.02
CA LEU A 105 -14.22 0.39 27.03
C LEU A 105 -15.72 0.40 27.36
N THR A 106 -16.50 -0.51 26.78
CA THR A 106 -17.94 -0.63 27.05
C THR A 106 -18.25 -0.99 28.51
N LYS A 107 -17.35 -1.70 29.21
CA LYS A 107 -17.52 -2.01 30.64
C LYS A 107 -17.38 -0.78 31.52
N TYR A 108 -16.44 0.12 31.20
CA TYR A 108 -16.21 1.35 31.97
C TYR A 108 -17.19 2.47 31.62
N LEU A 109 -17.73 2.48 30.40
CA LEU A 109 -18.64 3.51 29.89
C LEU A 109 -19.88 2.88 29.23
N PRO A 110 -20.73 2.18 30.01
CA PRO A 110 -21.89 1.48 29.46
C PRO A 110 -22.94 2.46 28.91
N GLY A 111 -23.51 2.13 27.75
CA GLY A 111 -24.57 2.93 27.11
C GLY A 111 -24.11 4.27 26.51
N GLN A 112 -22.81 4.56 26.54
CA GLN A 112 -22.24 5.79 25.99
C GLN A 112 -21.83 5.61 24.52
N ASP A 113 -21.96 6.67 23.72
CA ASP A 113 -21.51 6.70 22.32
C ASP A 113 -19.97 6.81 22.26
N THR A 114 -19.33 5.65 22.44
CA THR A 114 -17.88 5.49 22.45
C THR A 114 -17.42 4.59 21.31
N ARG A 115 -16.25 4.88 20.76
CA ARG A 115 -15.64 4.07 19.70
C ARG A 115 -14.13 4.11 19.76
N LEU A 116 -13.51 3.06 19.23
CA LEU A 116 -12.09 3.07 18.94
C LEU A 116 -11.82 3.78 17.60
N ALA A 117 -10.84 4.68 17.59
CA ALA A 117 -10.39 5.38 16.39
C ALA A 117 -8.88 5.25 16.21
N PHE A 118 -8.40 5.37 14.97
CA PHE A 118 -6.98 5.37 14.65
C PHE A 118 -6.57 6.68 13.96
N SER A 119 -5.43 7.23 14.35
CA SER A 119 -4.77 8.31 13.62
C SER A 119 -3.27 8.11 13.61
N LYS A 120 -2.60 8.52 12.53
CA LYS A 120 -1.13 8.39 12.42
C LYS A 120 -0.36 9.08 13.56
N ALA A 121 -0.88 10.18 14.10
CA ALA A 121 -0.22 10.95 15.14
C ALA A 121 -0.39 10.38 16.56
N ARG A 122 -1.47 9.61 16.81
CA ARG A 122 -1.82 9.12 18.16
C ARG A 122 -1.89 7.61 18.29
N GLY A 123 -1.82 6.89 17.16
CA GLY A 123 -2.22 5.49 17.09
C GLY A 123 -3.71 5.30 17.38
N PHE A 124 -4.04 4.14 17.94
CA PHE A 124 -5.37 3.85 18.43
C PHE A 124 -5.69 4.67 19.69
N HIS A 125 -6.89 5.24 19.73
CA HIS A 125 -7.38 6.05 20.85
C HIS A 125 -8.91 5.95 20.92
N TYR A 126 -9.47 6.25 22.08
CA TYR A 126 -10.91 6.28 22.27
C TYR A 126 -11.48 7.64 21.92
N VAL A 127 -12.70 7.63 21.39
CA VAL A 127 -13.53 8.81 21.15
C VAL A 127 -14.87 8.58 21.80
N TRP A 128 -15.33 9.53 22.60
CA TRP A 128 -16.68 9.56 23.16
C TRP A 128 -17.39 10.83 22.66
N VAL A 129 -18.54 10.64 22.02
CA VAL A 129 -19.43 11.72 21.57
C VAL A 129 -20.49 11.96 22.65
N CYS A 130 -20.52 13.17 23.21
CA CYS A 130 -21.34 13.45 24.40
C CYS A 130 -22.09 14.78 24.37
N GLY A 131 -22.06 15.51 23.24
CA GLY A 131 -22.79 16.76 23.05
C GLY A 131 -22.15 17.97 23.78
N ASP A 132 -21.88 17.83 25.07
CA ASP A 132 -21.11 18.75 25.90
C ASP A 132 -20.01 18.00 26.66
N ALA A 133 -18.76 18.18 26.26
CA ALA A 133 -17.62 17.51 26.89
C ALA A 133 -17.21 18.10 28.25
N GLY A 134 -17.68 19.31 28.59
CA GLY A 134 -17.31 20.00 29.82
C GLY A 134 -17.98 19.41 31.06
N THR A 135 -19.15 18.80 30.89
CA THR A 135 -19.99 18.24 31.96
C THR A 135 -19.77 16.75 32.20
N VAL A 136 -18.97 16.10 31.36
CA VAL A 136 -18.73 14.65 31.42
C VAL A 136 -17.55 14.31 32.32
N GLU A 137 -17.80 13.44 33.29
CA GLU A 137 -16.78 12.81 34.12
C GLU A 137 -16.20 11.59 33.40
N VAL A 138 -14.88 11.57 33.27
CA VAL A 138 -14.14 10.47 32.64
C VAL A 138 -13.51 9.61 33.75
N PRO A 139 -13.72 8.28 33.76
CA PRO A 139 -13.12 7.40 34.74
C PRO A 139 -11.60 7.55 34.84
N SER A 140 -11.05 7.52 36.05
CA SER A 140 -9.62 7.78 36.34
C SER A 140 -8.65 6.75 35.73
N ILE A 141 -9.15 5.61 35.27
CA ILE A 141 -8.36 4.62 34.52
C ILE A 141 -7.91 5.15 33.15
N PHE A 142 -8.65 6.13 32.60
CA PHE A 142 -8.31 6.78 31.34
C PHE A 142 -7.38 7.96 31.55
N VAL A 143 -6.50 8.16 30.57
CA VAL A 143 -5.44 9.17 30.57
C VAL A 143 -5.44 9.95 29.25
N ASN A 144 -4.67 11.03 29.20
CA ASN A 144 -4.53 11.92 28.03
C ASN A 144 -5.89 12.41 27.49
N VAL A 145 -6.78 12.82 28.39
CA VAL A 145 -8.10 13.32 28.04
C VAL A 145 -7.98 14.69 27.38
N VAL A 146 -8.49 14.79 26.15
CA VAL A 146 -8.59 16.03 25.38
C VAL A 146 -10.06 16.27 25.07
N ARG A 147 -10.59 17.43 25.47
CA ARG A 147 -11.99 17.80 25.29
C ARG A 147 -12.13 18.74 24.10
N ASN A 148 -13.07 18.41 23.21
CA ASN A 148 -13.62 19.30 22.18
C ASN A 148 -15.06 19.65 22.58
N ARG A 149 -15.73 20.56 21.85
CA ARG A 149 -17.10 20.99 22.20
C ARG A 149 -18.08 19.83 22.44
N SER A 150 -18.16 18.88 21.51
CA SER A 150 -19.15 17.80 21.50
C SER A 150 -18.59 16.39 21.65
N SER A 151 -17.28 16.28 21.89
CA SER A 151 -16.61 14.99 22.03
C SER A 151 -15.35 15.11 22.85
N LEU A 152 -14.90 13.98 23.37
CA LEU A 152 -13.64 13.88 24.07
C LEU A 152 -12.86 12.67 23.56
N THR A 153 -11.54 12.86 23.45
CA THR A 153 -10.60 11.81 23.04
C THR A 153 -9.69 11.49 24.19
N PHE A 154 -9.45 10.22 24.44
CA PHE A 154 -8.66 9.75 25.58
C PHE A 154 -8.08 8.37 25.27
N THR A 155 -7.30 7.84 26.18
CA THR A 155 -6.68 6.52 26.03
C THR A 155 -6.56 5.82 27.38
N SER A 156 -6.09 4.58 27.40
CA SER A 156 -5.71 3.85 28.61
C SER A 156 -4.22 3.49 28.54
N ARG A 157 -3.61 3.16 29.68
CA ARG A 157 -2.22 2.68 29.69
C ARG A 157 -2.04 1.40 28.86
N ASN A 158 -3.05 0.53 28.84
CA ASN A 158 -3.01 -0.69 28.04
C ASN A 158 -3.05 -0.38 26.55
N LEU A 159 -3.91 0.54 26.11
CA LEU A 159 -3.99 0.93 24.70
C LEU A 159 -2.71 1.62 24.23
N LEU A 160 -2.07 2.43 25.08
CA LEU A 160 -0.74 3.00 24.79
C LEU A 160 0.31 1.91 24.57
N ARG A 161 0.38 0.91 25.46
CA ARG A 161 1.30 -0.24 25.29
C ARG A 161 1.02 -1.02 24.00
N TYR A 162 -0.24 -1.16 23.61
CA TYR A 162 -0.58 -1.79 22.32
C TYR A 162 -0.10 -0.96 21.15
N ASN A 163 -0.25 0.37 21.18
CA ASN A 163 0.26 1.24 20.13
C ASN A 163 1.78 1.10 19.96
N ASP A 164 2.54 1.13 21.06
CA ASP A 164 4.00 0.97 21.02
C ASP A 164 4.40 -0.39 20.41
N ARG A 165 3.74 -1.47 20.85
CA ARG A 165 3.99 -2.83 20.31
C ARG A 165 3.59 -2.97 18.86
N ILE A 166 2.50 -2.33 18.44
CA ILE A 166 2.04 -2.33 17.05
C ILE A 166 3.06 -1.61 16.18
N GLU A 167 3.57 -0.45 16.60
CA GLU A 167 4.60 0.28 15.87
C GLU A 167 5.87 -0.56 15.70
N GLN A 168 6.32 -1.22 16.76
CA GLN A 168 7.45 -2.15 16.69
C GLN A 168 7.17 -3.30 15.72
N SER A 169 6.01 -3.94 15.82
CA SER A 169 5.65 -5.08 14.97
C SER A 169 5.54 -4.68 13.50
N ILE A 170 5.06 -3.47 13.18
CA ILE A 170 5.08 -2.94 11.82
C ILE A 170 6.51 -2.75 11.33
N SER A 171 7.42 -2.27 12.19
CA SER A 171 8.83 -2.15 11.85
C SER A 171 9.43 -3.51 11.45
N GLU A 172 9.12 -4.55 12.22
CA GLU A 172 9.54 -5.93 11.94
C GLU A 172 8.99 -6.45 10.61
N VAL A 173 7.69 -6.22 10.34
CA VAL A 173 7.07 -6.54 9.05
C VAL A 173 7.77 -5.81 7.89
N MET A 174 8.12 -4.53 8.07
CA MET A 174 8.80 -3.74 7.05
C MET A 174 10.24 -4.20 6.80
N ILE A 175 10.96 -4.62 7.85
CA ILE A 175 12.30 -5.21 7.73
C ILE A 175 12.20 -6.53 6.94
N ALA A 176 11.30 -7.43 7.33
CA ALA A 176 11.10 -8.70 6.61
C ALA A 176 10.65 -8.50 5.16
N THR A 177 9.82 -7.47 4.91
CA THR A 177 9.43 -7.06 3.56
C THR A 177 10.63 -6.61 2.73
N ASN A 178 11.54 -5.84 3.32
CA ASN A 178 12.72 -5.34 2.61
C ASN A 178 13.67 -6.48 2.19
N VAL A 179 13.80 -7.53 3.00
CA VAL A 179 14.61 -8.71 2.64
C VAL A 179 14.11 -9.33 1.33
N VAL A 180 12.81 -9.59 1.23
CA VAL A 180 12.20 -10.14 -0.01
C VAL A 180 12.37 -9.19 -1.18
N VAL A 181 12.21 -7.88 -0.95
CA VAL A 181 12.38 -6.87 -2.00
C VAL A 181 13.83 -6.85 -2.53
N GLU A 182 14.82 -6.98 -1.65
CA GLU A 182 16.22 -7.05 -2.05
C GLU A 182 16.52 -8.30 -2.86
N GLU A 183 15.93 -9.44 -2.53
CA GLU A 183 16.02 -10.68 -3.32
C GLU A 183 15.44 -10.48 -4.73
N VAL A 184 14.24 -9.92 -4.84
CA VAL A 184 13.63 -9.61 -6.15
C VAL A 184 14.51 -8.65 -6.95
N ILE A 185 15.07 -7.61 -6.31
CA ILE A 185 15.98 -6.67 -7.00
C ILE A 185 17.22 -7.41 -7.52
N LYS A 186 17.80 -8.34 -6.75
CA LYS A 186 18.94 -9.14 -7.18
C LYS A 186 18.58 -10.02 -8.38
N GLU A 187 17.39 -10.61 -8.40
CA GLU A 187 16.91 -11.44 -9.52
C GLU A 187 16.59 -10.63 -10.79
N VAL A 188 16.06 -9.41 -10.65
CA VAL A 188 15.73 -8.54 -11.80
C VAL A 188 16.99 -7.88 -12.40
N ARG A 189 18.00 -7.57 -11.58
CA ARG A 189 19.17 -6.77 -11.97
C ARG A 189 19.90 -7.28 -13.23
N PRO A 190 20.16 -8.59 -13.42
CA PRO A 190 20.82 -9.09 -14.62
C PRO A 190 20.08 -8.78 -15.93
N SER A 191 18.75 -8.67 -15.86
CA SER A 191 17.88 -8.43 -17.01
C SER A 191 17.37 -7.00 -17.07
N ILE A 192 17.86 -6.08 -16.24
CA ILE A 192 17.31 -4.70 -16.15
C ILE A 192 17.35 -3.94 -17.48
N ALA A 193 18.31 -4.28 -18.36
CA ALA A 193 18.47 -3.66 -19.67
C ALA A 193 17.19 -3.74 -20.53
N VAL A 194 16.43 -4.84 -20.43
CA VAL A 194 15.22 -5.03 -21.26
C VAL A 194 14.08 -4.09 -20.88
N LEU A 195 14.09 -3.57 -19.65
CA LEU A 195 13.11 -2.59 -19.21
C LEU A 195 13.26 -1.26 -19.97
N TYR A 196 14.46 -0.94 -20.46
CA TYR A 196 14.67 0.22 -21.31
C TYR A 196 14.05 0.03 -22.70
N HIS A 197 13.94 -1.19 -23.21
CA HIS A 197 13.21 -1.46 -24.46
C HIS A 197 11.72 -1.17 -24.31
N VAL A 198 11.13 -1.59 -23.19
CA VAL A 198 9.74 -1.27 -22.86
C VAL A 198 9.54 0.24 -22.76
N MET A 199 10.44 0.93 -22.05
CA MET A 199 10.40 2.38 -21.89
C MET A 199 10.52 3.12 -23.24
N ASP A 200 11.46 2.71 -24.10
CA ASP A 200 11.70 3.34 -25.39
C ASP A 200 10.51 3.17 -26.34
N CYS A 201 9.93 1.97 -26.39
CA CYS A 201 8.74 1.73 -27.21
C CYS A 201 7.52 2.49 -26.69
N LEU A 202 7.33 2.55 -25.37
CA LEU A 202 6.26 3.33 -24.73
C LEU A 202 6.42 4.82 -25.04
N ALA A 203 7.60 5.39 -24.80
CA ALA A 203 7.86 6.82 -25.03
C ALA A 203 7.75 7.20 -26.50
N THR A 204 8.25 6.36 -27.41
CA THR A 204 8.14 6.58 -28.85
C THR A 204 6.68 6.56 -29.29
N THR A 205 5.90 5.59 -28.79
CA THR A 205 4.47 5.48 -29.12
C THR A 205 3.69 6.68 -28.56
N ASP A 206 3.95 7.08 -27.32
CA ASP A 206 3.33 8.24 -26.68
C ASP A 206 3.63 9.55 -27.42
N PHE A 207 4.89 9.74 -27.84
CA PHE A 207 5.32 10.89 -28.62
C PHE A 207 4.61 10.95 -29.99
N LEU A 208 4.60 9.84 -30.75
CA LEU A 208 3.96 9.79 -32.05
C LEU A 208 2.44 9.98 -31.95
N CYS A 209 1.80 9.38 -30.95
CA CYS A 209 0.38 9.59 -30.66
C CYS A 209 0.09 11.06 -30.36
N SER A 210 0.93 11.72 -29.54
CA SER A 210 0.77 13.14 -29.22
C SER A 210 0.86 14.02 -30.46
N LEU A 211 1.82 13.77 -31.36
CA LEU A 211 1.94 14.49 -32.63
C LEU A 211 0.74 14.24 -33.56
N ALA A 212 0.29 13.00 -33.68
CA ALA A 212 -0.85 12.63 -34.52
C ALA A 212 -2.14 13.30 -34.02
N VAL A 213 -2.39 13.27 -32.72
CA VAL A 213 -3.54 13.93 -32.08
C VAL A 213 -3.46 15.45 -32.29
N TYR A 214 -2.29 16.05 -32.11
CA TYR A 214 -2.10 17.48 -32.34
C TYR A 214 -2.37 17.88 -33.80
N ALA A 215 -1.88 17.10 -34.77
CA ALA A 215 -2.08 17.35 -36.19
C ALA A 215 -3.54 17.16 -36.61
N PHE A 216 -4.22 16.14 -36.07
CA PHE A 216 -5.63 15.86 -36.38
C PHE A 216 -6.59 16.89 -35.78
N ASN A 217 -6.29 17.40 -34.58
CA ASN A 217 -7.11 18.41 -33.91
C ASN A 217 -6.84 19.84 -34.41
N ARG A 218 -5.82 20.04 -35.24
CA ARG A 218 -5.70 21.26 -36.02
C ARG A 218 -6.67 21.17 -37.19
N GLU A 219 -7.83 21.81 -37.05
CA GLU A 219 -8.63 22.22 -38.21
C GLU A 219 -7.71 23.05 -39.13
N THR A 220 -7.37 22.50 -40.29
CA THR A 220 -6.97 23.30 -41.45
C THR A 220 -8.17 24.05 -42.00
#